data_AF-A0A1B7UY48-F1
#
_entry.id   AF-A0A1B7UY48-F1
#
_cell.length_a   1.000
_cell.length_b   1.000
_cell.length_c   1.000
_cell.angle_alpha   90.00
_cell.angle_beta   90.00
_cell.angle_gamma   90.00
#
_symmetry.space_group_name_H-M   'P 1'
#
loop_
_entity.id
_entity.type
_entity.pdbx_description
1 polymer ?
#
loop_
_entity_poly.entity_id
_entity_poly.type
_entity_poly.pdbx_seq_one_letter_code
_entity_poly.pdbx_strand_id
1 'polypeptide(L)' 'MRAIETTGILNTQGQIKLDHPIPQAKDRVVRVILLMPEDELNEQTWLDAVSNNPSFAFLHDPEEDIYTLKDGQPVAYEG' A
#
# COMPACT_ATOMS: atom_id res chain seq x y z
N MET A 1 23.37 12.60 2.44
CA MET A 1 22.60 12.13 3.62
C MET A 1 23.06 10.72 3.95
N ARG A 2 23.08 10.31 5.23
CA ARG A 2 23.40 8.94 5.64
C ARG A 2 22.17 8.32 6.28
N ALA A 3 21.75 7.16 5.77
CA ALA A 3 20.70 6.35 6.38
C ALA A 3 21.33 5.26 7.27
N ILE A 4 20.64 4.91 8.35
CA ILE A 4 20.97 3.78 9.22
C ILE A 4 19.67 3.00 9.37
N GLU A 5 19.69 1.74 8.95
CA GLU A 5 18.59 0.81 9.19
C GLU A 5 18.78 0.14 10.55
N THR A 6 17.70 0.06 11.32
CA THR A 6 17.67 -0.57 12.64
C THR A 6 16.26 -1.08 12.92
N THR A 7 16.15 -2.05 13.81
CA THR A 7 14.88 -2.66 14.22
C THR A 7 14.50 -2.24 15.63
N GLY A 8 13.21 -2.34 15.93
CA GLY A 8 12.68 -2.01 17.23
C GLY A 8 11.17 -2.18 17.29
N ILE A 9 10.61 -1.88 18.45
CA ILE A 9 9.18 -1.98 18.72
C ILE A 9 8.58 -0.56 18.77
N LEU A 10 7.56 -0.32 17.95
CA LEU A 10 6.66 0.83 18.10
C LEU A 10 5.56 0.44 19.09
N ASN A 11 5.56 1.03 20.28
CA ASN A 11 4.57 0.72 21.31
C ASN A 11 3.24 1.48 21.09
N THR A 12 2.22 1.13 21.88
CA THR A 12 0.87 1.73 21.77
C THR A 12 0.82 3.20 22.16
N GLN A 13 1.87 3.73 22.80
CA GLN A 13 2.04 5.16 23.11
C GLN A 13 2.75 5.91 21.98
N GLY A 14 3.05 5.26 20.86
CA GLY A 14 3.72 5.86 19.71
C GLY A 14 5.23 6.08 19.90
N GLN A 15 5.86 5.38 20.85
CA GLN A 15 7.30 5.47 21.10
C GLN A 15 8.04 4.30 20.45
N ILE A 16 9.22 4.59 19.88
CA ILE A 16 10.09 3.59 19.27
C ILE A 16 11.14 3.15 20.28
N LYS A 17 11.12 1.88 20.67
CA LYS A 17 12.20 1.26 21.44
C LYS A 17 13.08 0.47 20.48
N LEU A 18 14.27 0.98 20.19
CA LEU A 18 15.25 0.31 19.34
C LEU A 18 15.83 -0.93 20.05
N ASP A 19 16.13 -1.97 19.28
CA ASP A 19 16.78 -3.17 19.80
C ASP A 19 18.21 -2.87 20.26
N HIS A 20 18.88 -1.95 19.56
CA HIS A 20 20.22 -1.49 19.87
C HIS A 20 20.31 0.03 19.75
N PRO A 21 21.08 0.71 20.62
CA PRO A 21 21.31 2.15 20.49
C PRO A 21 22.07 2.47 19.20
N ILE A 22 21.67 3.55 18.53
CA ILE A 22 22.39 4.05 17.36
C ILE A 22 23.66 4.78 17.85
N PRO A 23 24.88 4.32 17.47
CA PRO A 23 26.12 4.93 17.94
C PRO A 23 26.22 6.39 17.50
N GLN A 24 26.33 7.29 18.47
CA GLN A 24 26.33 8.73 18.19
C GLN A 24 27.18 9.49 19.20
N ALA A 25 28.10 10.32 18.70
CA ALA A 25 29.03 11.07 19.55
C ALA A 25 28.49 12.40 20.08
N LYS A 26 27.46 12.96 19.43
CA LYS A 26 26.83 14.26 19.76
C LYS A 26 25.36 14.27 19.35
N ASP A 27 24.54 15.03 20.05
CA ASP A 27 23.14 15.21 19.70
C ASP A 27 22.96 15.81 18.31
N ARG A 28 21.98 15.31 17.56
CA ARG A 28 21.64 15.82 16.23
C ARG A 28 20.15 15.63 15.94
N VAL A 29 19.58 16.53 15.14
CA VAL A 29 18.23 16.34 14.58
C VAL A 29 18.30 15.29 13.47
N VAL A 30 17.34 14.36 13.47
CA VAL A 30 17.23 13.29 12.46
C VAL A 30 15.82 13.24 11.89
N ARG A 31 15.69 12.66 10.69
CA ARG A 31 14.41 12.27 10.10
C ARG A 31 14.25 10.77 10.29
N VAL A 32 13.08 10.33 10.72
CA VAL A 32 12.76 8.91 10.97
C VAL A 32 11.79 8.44 9.89
N ILE A 33 12.05 7.25 9.34
CA ILE A 33 11.12 6.53 8.45
C ILE A 33 10.74 5.24 9.19
N LEU A 34 9.44 4.96 9.28
CA LEU A 34 8.91 3.74 9.88
C LEU A 34 8.52 2.79 8.76
N LEU A 35 9.14 1.60 8.76
CA LEU A 35 8.76 0.48 7.91
C LEU A 35 8.03 -0.52 8.79
N MET A 36 6.73 -0.66 8.57
CA MET A 36 5.89 -1.64 9.26
C MET A 36 5.51 -2.71 8.24
N PRO A 37 5.52 -4.00 8.62
CA PRO A 37 4.93 -5.01 7.75
C PRO A 37 3.49 -4.61 7.48
N GLU A 38 3.09 -4.69 6.22
CA GLU A 38 1.67 -4.63 5.89
C GLU A 38 1.04 -5.87 6.52
N ASP A 39 -0.03 -5.68 7.30
CA ASP A 39 -0.95 -6.77 7.55
C ASP A 39 -1.38 -7.30 6.17
N GLU A 40 -1.53 -8.62 5.99
CA GLU A 40 -2.11 -9.17 4.77
C GLU A 40 -3.39 -8.39 4.48
N LEU A 41 -3.33 -7.50 3.50
CA LEU A 41 -4.43 -6.62 3.20
C LEU A 41 -5.56 -7.53 2.75
N ASN A 42 -6.59 -7.61 3.59
CA ASN A 42 -7.80 -8.33 3.28
C ASN A 42 -8.27 -7.86 1.90
N GLU A 43 -8.47 -8.81 0.97
CA GLU A 43 -8.88 -8.54 -0.40
C GLU A 43 -10.09 -7.59 -0.47
N GLN A 44 -11.01 -7.71 0.50
CA GLN A 44 -12.14 -6.81 0.63
C GLN A 44 -11.73 -5.37 0.94
N THR A 45 -10.77 -5.17 1.85
CA THR A 45 -10.23 -3.84 2.18
C THR A 45 -9.51 -3.22 0.98
N TRP A 46 -8.78 -4.01 0.20
CA TRP A 46 -8.18 -3.58 -1.06
C TRP A 46 -9.24 -3.17 -2.08
N LEU A 47 -10.26 -4.01 -2.29
CA LEU A 47 -11.34 -3.74 -3.23
C LEU A 47 -12.11 -2.47 -2.86
N ASP A 48 -12.43 -2.30 -1.58
CA ASP A 48 -13.13 -1.12 -1.07
C ASP A 48 -12.28 0.15 -1.26
N ALA A 49 -10.97 0.07 -0.99
CA ALA A 49 -10.06 1.19 -1.16
C ALA A 49 -9.93 1.60 -2.63
N VAL A 50 -9.81 0.64 -3.56
CA VAL A 50 -9.72 0.92 -5.00
C VAL A 50 -11.05 1.46 -5.53
N SER A 51 -12.17 0.83 -5.19
CA SER A 51 -13.51 1.18 -5.70
C SER A 51 -13.95 2.59 -5.28
N ASN A 52 -13.47 3.09 -4.14
CA ASN A 52 -13.83 4.42 -3.64
C ASN A 52 -12.72 5.48 -3.81
N ASN A 53 -11.61 5.14 -4.48
CA ASN A 53 -10.51 6.09 -4.63
C ASN A 53 -10.84 7.12 -5.73
N PRO A 54 -10.86 8.42 -5.42
CA PRO A 54 -11.19 9.47 -6.38
C PRO A 54 -10.22 9.55 -7.57
N SER A 55 -9.00 9.00 -7.43
CA SER A 55 -8.02 8.92 -8.53
C SER A 55 -8.48 7.99 -9.65
N PHE A 56 -9.42 7.08 -9.36
CA PHE A 56 -10.00 6.14 -10.30
C PHE A 56 -11.42 6.52 -10.75
N ALA A 57 -11.89 7.73 -10.43
CA ALA A 57 -13.24 8.18 -10.80
C ALA A 57 -13.50 8.12 -12.33
N PHE A 58 -12.45 8.23 -13.15
CA PHE A 58 -12.55 8.09 -14.61
C PHE A 58 -13.01 6.70 -15.07
N LEU A 59 -12.82 5.64 -14.28
CA LEU A 59 -13.31 4.30 -14.62
C LEU A 59 -14.84 4.20 -14.57
N HIS A 60 -15.52 5.19 -13.99
CA HIS A 60 -16.97 5.26 -13.96
C HIS A 60 -17.55 6.13 -15.09
N ASP A 61 -16.71 6.63 -16.00
CA ASP A 61 -17.19 7.38 -17.15
C ASP A 61 -17.93 6.43 -18.11
N PRO A 62 -19.21 6.69 -18.44
CA PRO A 62 -19.96 5.88 -19.40
C PRO A 62 -19.30 5.81 -20.79
N GLU A 63 -18.42 6.75 -21.15
CA GLU A 63 -17.65 6.68 -22.39
C GLU A 63 -16.63 5.52 -22.39
N GLU A 64 -16.20 5.05 -21.22
CA GLU A 64 -15.27 3.92 -21.05
C GLU A 64 -15.99 2.55 -21.05
N ASP A 65 -17.33 2.52 -20.98
CA ASP A 65 -18.17 1.31 -21.06
C ASP A 65 -18.29 0.79 -22.52
N ILE A 66 -17.15 0.57 -23.17
CA ILE A 66 -17.05 0.20 -24.60
C ILE A 66 -17.40 -1.27 -24.89
N TYR A 67 -17.62 -2.08 -23.86
CA TYR A 67 -18.05 -3.47 -23.99
C TYR A 67 -19.46 -3.67 -23.43
N THR A 68 -20.25 -4.41 -24.18
CA THR A 68 -21.61 -4.82 -23.85
C THR A 68 -21.67 -6.33 -23.71
N LEU A 69 -22.70 -6.82 -23.03
CA LEU A 69 -22.97 -8.26 -22.91
C LEU A 69 -23.19 -8.96 -24.27
N LYS A 70 -23.41 -8.21 -25.35
CA LYS A 70 -23.64 -8.74 -26.69
C LYS A 70 -22.35 -8.88 -27.51
N ASP A 71 -21.24 -8.32 -27.04
CA ASP A 71 -19.97 -8.30 -27.79
C ASP A 71 -19.20 -9.61 -27.66
N GLY A 72 -19.49 -10.41 -26.64
CA GLY A 72 -18.97 -11.77 -26.51
C GLY A 72 -19.65 -12.72 -27.49
N GLN A 73 -18.90 -13.26 -28.45
CA GLN A 73 -19.32 -14.44 -29.20
C GLN A 73 -18.76 -15.70 -28.53
N PRO A 74 -19.57 -16.75 -28.30
CA PRO A 74 -19.06 -18.03 -27.86
C PRO A 74 -18.01 -18.53 -28.86
N VAL A 75 -16.79 -18.78 -28.37
CA VAL A 75 -15.78 -19.46 -29.18
C VAL A 75 -16.12 -20.95 -29.23
N ALA A 76 -16.56 -21.42 -30.38
CA ALA A 76 -16.69 -22.84 -30.65
C ALA A 76 -15.29 -23.41 -30.92
N TYR A 77 -14.55 -23.75 -29.86
CA TYR A 77 -13.38 -24.60 -30.01
C TYR A 77 -13.80 -26.05 -29.78
N GLU A 78 -13.93 -26.79 -30.89
CA GLU A 78 -13.76 -28.24 -30.88
C GLU A 78 -12.25 -28.51 -30.83
N GLY A 79 -11.79 -28.96 -29.67
CA GLY A 79 -10.47 -29.58 -29.48
C GLY A 79 -10.60 -31.08 -29.45
#